data_AF-A0A816SH09-F1
#
_entry.id   AF-A0A816SH09-F1
#
_cell.length_a   1.000
_cell.length_b   1.000
_cell.length_c   1.000
_cell.angle_alpha   90.00
_cell.angle_beta   90.00
_cell.angle_gamma   90.00
#
_symmetry.space_group_name_H-M   'P 1'
#
loop_
_entity.id
_entity.type
_entity.pdbx_description
1 polymer ?
#
loop_
_entity_poly.entity_id
_entity_poly.type
_entity_poly.pdbx_seq_one_letter_code
_entity_poly.pdbx_strand_id
1 'polypeptide(L)'
;MPKVRRKRRTTTSNQLNRPKKALAMSATSDSQQVKAIYFDLVAQPNLCIKSKSTGKFIQLSKPPKLLKVSDDWDVKPGDVFSWSEGRPTETFFVTSERTLLKNPDTSGSGYLTIPLSITCQFSDAIDYFSSVLDSIGRNYVSSIELAPTDLFFLKKFSKQQLPISIKNRTDVTYSFDPNDEILYVTITSNPSRGQHFPLDTTKTDDILQWLSTSDETKTEFIVKYDFEGKNTCAKVPRGIIIGLPRGWQCEQHGSVMFSDSKIQGEWKCTGPEKTKKKASEAINKHYKGLNIEIK
;
A
#
# COMPACT_ATOMS: atom_id res chain seq x y z
N MET A 1 35.08 61.13 -4.43
CA MET A 1 34.52 59.77 -4.36
C MET A 1 33.97 59.36 -5.73
N PRO A 2 34.54 58.37 -6.43
CA PRO A 2 34.06 57.96 -7.75
C PRO A 2 33.05 56.81 -7.68
N LYS A 3 32.00 56.88 -8.51
CA LYS A 3 30.93 55.89 -8.66
C LYS A 3 31.42 54.65 -9.41
N VAL A 4 31.42 53.50 -8.76
CA VAL A 4 31.73 52.19 -9.38
C VAL A 4 30.46 51.60 -10.01
N ARG A 5 30.45 51.52 -11.35
CA ARG A 5 29.37 50.94 -12.17
C ARG A 5 29.54 49.41 -12.22
N ARG A 6 28.66 48.63 -11.56
CA ARG A 6 28.64 47.16 -11.64
C ARG A 6 28.03 46.70 -12.98
N LYS A 7 28.82 46.03 -13.82
CA LYS A 7 28.33 45.28 -14.99
C LYS A 7 27.70 43.96 -14.53
N ARG A 8 26.42 43.74 -14.90
CA ARG A 8 25.74 42.44 -14.75
C ARG A 8 26.32 41.46 -15.78
N ARG A 9 26.78 40.30 -15.31
CA ARG A 9 27.27 39.18 -16.11
C ARG A 9 26.08 38.23 -16.30
N THR A 10 25.62 38.07 -17.54
CA THR A 10 24.64 37.06 -17.94
C THR A 10 25.37 35.73 -18.14
N THR A 11 25.03 34.73 -17.34
CA THR A 11 25.46 33.35 -17.49
C THR A 11 24.55 32.64 -18.48
N THR A 12 25.08 32.35 -19.67
CA THR A 12 24.49 31.43 -20.64
C THR A 12 24.58 29.99 -20.11
N SER A 13 23.42 29.35 -19.95
CA SER A 13 23.29 27.93 -19.63
C SER A 13 23.66 27.10 -20.86
N ASN A 14 24.77 26.35 -20.77
CA ASN A 14 25.12 25.34 -21.76
C ASN A 14 24.22 24.11 -21.55
N GLN A 15 23.19 23.97 -22.38
CA GLN A 15 22.49 22.70 -22.51
C GLN A 15 23.41 21.68 -23.17
N LEU A 16 23.78 20.63 -22.42
CA LEU A 16 24.42 19.44 -22.96
C LEU A 16 23.43 18.71 -23.87
N ASN A 17 23.68 18.77 -25.18
CA ASN A 17 23.09 17.85 -26.15
C ASN A 17 23.61 16.43 -25.88
N ARG A 18 22.81 15.60 -25.21
CA ARG A 18 23.04 14.15 -25.18
C ARG A 18 22.37 13.51 -26.40
N PRO A 19 23.05 12.61 -27.12
CA PRO A 19 22.48 11.94 -28.29
C PRO A 19 21.35 10.99 -27.87
N LYS A 20 20.19 11.13 -28.52
CA LYS A 20 19.07 10.17 -28.44
C LYS A 20 19.48 8.87 -29.13
N LYS A 21 19.97 7.89 -28.37
CA LYS A 21 20.13 6.51 -28.83
C LYS A 21 18.78 5.80 -28.64
N ALA A 22 18.07 5.54 -29.73
CA ALA A 22 16.94 4.62 -29.70
C ALA A 22 17.49 3.21 -29.44
N LEU A 23 17.22 2.67 -28.24
CA LEU A 23 17.50 1.27 -27.95
C LEU A 23 16.39 0.44 -28.60
N ALA A 24 16.67 -0.12 -29.78
CA ALA A 24 15.88 -1.23 -30.30
C ALA A 24 16.23 -2.48 -29.47
N MET A 25 15.35 -2.86 -28.54
CA MET A 25 15.48 -4.14 -27.84
C MET A 25 15.06 -5.27 -28.80
N SER A 26 16.01 -6.12 -29.16
CA SER A 26 15.78 -7.29 -30.01
C SER A 26 14.92 -8.31 -29.28
N ALA A 27 13.90 -8.82 -29.97
CA ALA A 27 13.07 -9.91 -29.49
C ALA A 27 13.81 -11.25 -29.62
N THR A 28 14.00 -11.95 -28.50
CA THR A 28 14.38 -13.37 -28.48
C THR A 28 13.58 -14.14 -27.43
N SER A 29 13.03 -15.27 -27.90
CA SER A 29 12.50 -16.49 -27.25
C SER A 29 11.34 -16.41 -26.24
N ASP A 30 10.23 -17.02 -26.68
CA ASP A 30 9.26 -17.88 -25.98
C ASP A 30 9.51 -18.18 -24.49
N SER A 31 9.24 -17.18 -23.66
CA SER A 31 8.75 -17.41 -22.30
C SER A 31 7.50 -16.54 -22.12
N GLN A 32 6.56 -16.97 -21.29
CA GLN A 32 5.35 -16.24 -20.92
C GLN A 32 5.69 -14.97 -20.11
N GLN A 33 6.56 -14.11 -20.64
CA GLN A 33 6.78 -12.78 -20.09
C GLN A 33 5.57 -11.93 -20.43
N VAL A 34 4.87 -11.57 -19.36
CA VAL A 34 3.87 -10.50 -19.34
C VAL A 34 4.54 -9.25 -19.91
N LYS A 35 4.31 -8.95 -21.19
CA LYS A 35 4.50 -7.60 -21.71
C LYS A 35 3.36 -6.76 -21.15
N ALA A 36 3.50 -6.33 -19.90
CA ALA A 36 2.78 -5.14 -19.48
C ALA A 36 3.27 -4.03 -20.39
N ILE A 37 2.45 -3.63 -21.37
CA ILE A 37 2.83 -2.61 -22.33
C ILE A 37 2.72 -1.26 -21.61
N TYR A 38 3.71 -0.96 -20.78
CA TYR A 38 3.88 0.34 -20.16
C TYR A 38 4.87 1.13 -21.01
N PHE A 39 4.35 2.14 -21.72
CA PHE A 39 5.22 3.10 -22.39
C PHE A 39 5.61 4.17 -21.38
N ASP A 40 6.92 4.34 -21.25
CA ASP A 40 7.65 5.43 -20.60
C ASP A 40 6.77 6.65 -20.26
N LEU A 41 6.35 6.77 -18.98
CA LEU A 41 5.53 7.88 -18.43
C LEU A 41 6.19 9.26 -18.59
N VAL A 42 7.41 9.31 -19.11
CA VAL A 42 8.26 10.48 -19.06
C VAL A 42 8.27 11.26 -20.39
N ALA A 43 7.70 10.78 -21.51
CA ALA A 43 7.90 11.52 -22.76
C ALA A 43 6.93 11.37 -23.95
N GLN A 44 5.90 10.51 -23.96
CA GLN A 44 5.09 10.31 -25.17
C GLN A 44 3.59 10.44 -24.90
N PRO A 45 2.90 11.48 -25.42
CA PRO A 45 1.46 11.71 -25.21
C PRO A 45 0.56 10.73 -26.00
N ASN A 46 1.10 9.59 -26.41
CA ASN A 46 0.48 8.71 -27.37
C ASN A 46 0.69 7.24 -26.98
N LEU A 47 -0.40 6.53 -26.72
CA LEU A 47 -0.37 5.09 -26.45
C LEU A 47 -0.22 4.31 -27.75
N CYS A 48 0.70 3.36 -27.82
CA CYS A 48 0.93 2.52 -29.01
C CYS A 48 0.44 1.08 -28.78
N ILE A 49 -0.68 0.69 -29.39
CA ILE A 49 -1.25 -0.67 -29.25
C ILE A 49 -0.96 -1.48 -30.51
N LYS A 50 -0.48 -2.72 -30.38
CA LYS A 50 -0.29 -3.60 -31.53
C LYS A 50 -1.64 -4.08 -32.08
N SER A 51 -1.83 -3.93 -33.38
CA SER A 51 -2.96 -4.46 -34.15
C SER A 51 -2.78 -5.96 -34.41
N LYS A 52 -3.81 -6.76 -34.16
CA LYS A 52 -3.83 -8.20 -34.47
C LYS A 52 -3.86 -8.45 -35.97
N SER A 53 -4.71 -7.72 -36.70
CA SER A 53 -4.90 -7.92 -38.14
C SER A 53 -3.70 -7.47 -38.97
N THR A 54 -3.04 -6.38 -38.56
CA THR A 54 -1.94 -5.79 -39.35
C THR A 54 -0.56 -6.05 -38.76
N GLY A 55 -0.47 -6.44 -37.48
CA GLY A 55 0.78 -6.54 -36.73
C GLY A 55 1.45 -5.20 -36.44
N LYS A 56 0.88 -4.07 -36.89
CA LYS A 56 1.43 -2.72 -36.73
C LYS A 56 1.00 -2.07 -35.43
N PHE A 57 1.76 -1.08 -34.94
CA PHE A 57 1.36 -0.27 -33.80
C PHE A 57 0.36 0.82 -34.23
N ILE A 58 -0.78 0.87 -33.54
CA ILE A 58 -1.81 1.89 -33.61
C ILE A 58 -1.50 2.92 -32.53
N GLN A 59 -1.40 4.19 -32.93
CA GLN A 59 -1.17 5.29 -32.00
C GLN A 59 -2.50 5.93 -31.56
N LEU A 60 -2.74 6.00 -30.26
CA LEU A 60 -3.92 6.62 -29.66
C LEU A 60 -3.52 7.88 -28.91
N SER A 61 -3.91 9.03 -29.45
CA SER A 61 -3.59 10.36 -28.92
C SER A 61 -4.54 10.85 -27.82
N LYS A 62 -5.63 10.13 -27.57
CA LYS A 62 -6.61 10.43 -26.51
C LYS A 62 -7.14 9.13 -25.92
N PRO A 63 -7.53 9.13 -24.64
CA PRO A 63 -8.22 7.99 -24.05
C PRO A 63 -9.53 7.72 -24.82
N PRO A 64 -9.87 6.44 -25.04
CA PRO A 64 -11.08 6.09 -25.76
C PRO A 64 -12.31 6.56 -24.97
N LYS A 65 -13.25 7.22 -25.66
CA LYS A 65 -14.54 7.64 -25.07
C LYS A 65 -15.42 6.45 -24.71
N LEU A 66 -15.26 5.34 -25.43
CA LEU A 66 -15.96 4.09 -25.19
C LEU A 66 -15.07 3.17 -24.38
N LEU A 67 -15.60 2.62 -23.30
CA LEU A 67 -14.91 1.65 -22.44
C LEU A 67 -14.82 0.25 -23.08
N LYS A 68 -14.92 0.12 -24.40
CA LYS A 68 -14.77 -1.17 -25.10
C LYS A 68 -13.41 -1.24 -25.79
N VAL A 69 -12.73 -2.36 -25.61
CA VAL A 69 -11.48 -2.68 -26.31
C VAL A 69 -11.82 -3.13 -27.72
N SER A 70 -11.13 -2.58 -28.73
CA SER A 70 -11.29 -3.02 -30.11
C SER A 70 -10.88 -4.50 -30.27
N ASP A 71 -11.60 -5.24 -31.10
CA ASP A 71 -11.24 -6.64 -31.40
C ASP A 71 -9.87 -6.76 -32.05
N ASP A 72 -9.44 -5.70 -32.76
CA ASP A 72 -8.14 -5.62 -33.41
C ASP A 72 -6.98 -5.34 -32.44
N TRP A 73 -7.24 -4.99 -31.18
CA TRP A 73 -6.17 -4.75 -30.21
C TRP A 73 -5.61 -6.06 -29.66
N ASP A 74 -4.29 -6.25 -29.80
CA ASP A 74 -3.50 -7.35 -29.25
C ASP A 74 -3.23 -7.12 -27.75
N VAL A 75 -4.31 -7.22 -26.97
CA VAL A 75 -4.34 -6.94 -25.53
C VAL A 75 -5.11 -8.04 -24.81
N LYS A 76 -4.74 -8.29 -23.56
CA LYS A 76 -5.27 -9.33 -22.68
C LYS A 76 -5.78 -8.75 -21.36
N PRO A 77 -6.64 -9.48 -20.62
CA PRO A 77 -7.07 -9.05 -19.30
C PRO A 77 -5.88 -8.77 -18.37
N GLY A 78 -6.00 -7.69 -17.59
CA GLY A 78 -4.96 -7.15 -16.71
C GLY A 78 -3.89 -6.30 -17.39
N ASP A 79 -3.91 -6.14 -18.73
CA ASP A 79 -3.07 -5.13 -19.36
C ASP A 79 -3.45 -3.73 -18.86
N VAL A 80 -2.44 -2.88 -18.66
CA VAL A 80 -2.56 -1.54 -18.09
C VAL A 80 -2.18 -0.49 -19.12
N PHE A 81 -3.03 0.51 -19.32
CA PHE A 81 -2.78 1.66 -20.20
C PHE A 81 -2.82 2.95 -19.40
N SER A 82 -1.92 3.88 -19.69
CA SER A 82 -1.94 5.20 -19.09
C SER A 82 -1.80 6.28 -20.16
N TRP A 83 -2.62 7.33 -20.04
CA TRP A 83 -2.56 8.54 -20.88
C TRP A 83 -2.04 9.76 -20.12
N SER A 84 -1.74 9.62 -18.84
CA SER A 84 -1.34 10.73 -17.98
C SER A 84 0.19 10.87 -17.90
N GLU A 85 0.67 12.12 -17.93
CA GLU A 85 2.07 12.44 -17.71
C GLU A 85 2.36 12.45 -16.19
N GLY A 86 3.22 11.55 -15.72
CA GLY A 86 3.60 11.45 -14.32
C GLY A 86 2.64 10.63 -13.45
N ARG A 87 1.55 11.23 -12.97
CA ARG A 87 0.61 10.53 -12.06
C ARG A 87 -0.33 9.61 -12.84
N PRO A 88 -0.69 8.42 -12.33
CA PRO A 88 -1.58 7.46 -13.00
C PRO A 88 -3.08 7.83 -13.01
N THR A 89 -3.44 9.12 -13.13
CA THR A 89 -4.83 9.61 -13.09
C THR A 89 -5.68 9.22 -14.31
N GLU A 90 -5.04 8.98 -15.46
CA GLU A 90 -5.69 8.49 -16.69
C GLU A 90 -5.24 7.06 -17.02
N THR A 91 -5.23 6.21 -16.00
CA THR A 91 -4.89 4.80 -16.14
C THR A 91 -6.14 3.94 -16.30
N PHE A 92 -6.07 2.92 -17.15
CA PHE A 92 -7.13 1.97 -17.44
C PHE A 92 -6.59 0.55 -17.44
N PHE A 93 -7.43 -0.41 -17.02
CA PHE A 93 -7.15 -1.83 -17.02
C PHE A 93 -8.05 -2.55 -18.04
N VAL A 94 -7.52 -3.53 -18.75
CA VAL A 94 -8.33 -4.42 -19.59
C VAL A 94 -9.04 -5.46 -18.72
N THR A 95 -10.37 -5.54 -18.78
CA THR A 95 -11.15 -6.56 -18.07
C THR A 95 -11.25 -7.86 -18.86
N SER A 96 -11.74 -8.93 -18.22
CA SER A 96 -12.07 -10.22 -18.86
C SER A 96 -13.09 -10.08 -19.99
N GLU A 97 -13.99 -9.10 -19.90
CA GLU A 97 -15.04 -8.82 -20.88
C GLU A 97 -14.54 -7.95 -22.05
N ARG A 98 -13.22 -7.73 -22.18
CA ARG A 98 -12.61 -6.81 -23.15
C ARG A 98 -13.19 -5.39 -23.03
N THR A 99 -13.39 -4.93 -21.80
CA THR A 99 -13.71 -3.54 -21.50
C THR A 99 -12.52 -2.84 -20.82
N LEU A 100 -12.55 -1.51 -20.76
CA LEU A 100 -11.56 -0.71 -20.04
C LEU A 100 -12.15 -0.27 -18.71
N LEU A 101 -11.53 -0.70 -17.63
CA LEU A 101 -11.83 -0.24 -16.28
C LEU A 101 -10.90 0.93 -15.94
N LYS A 102 -11.45 2.11 -15.70
CA LYS A 102 -10.65 3.25 -15.23
C LYS A 102 -10.08 2.95 -13.84
N ASN A 103 -8.85 3.40 -13.58
CA ASN A 103 -8.24 3.39 -12.26
C ASN A 103 -9.21 4.01 -11.24
N PRO A 104 -9.65 3.26 -10.22
CA PRO A 104 -10.58 3.78 -9.23
C PRO A 104 -9.95 4.86 -8.34
N ASP A 105 -8.61 4.88 -8.22
CA ASP A 105 -7.83 5.79 -7.36
C ASP A 105 -8.49 5.96 -5.97
N THR A 106 -8.47 4.90 -5.17
CA THR A 106 -9.11 4.89 -3.85
C THR A 106 -8.48 5.89 -2.88
N SER A 107 -7.30 6.41 -3.20
CA SER A 107 -6.61 7.46 -2.43
C SER A 107 -7.13 8.88 -2.70
N GLY A 108 -7.81 9.10 -3.84
CA GLY A 108 -8.20 10.42 -4.33
C GLY A 108 -7.03 11.36 -4.66
N SER A 109 -5.79 10.86 -4.66
CA SER A 109 -4.56 11.64 -4.80
C SER A 109 -3.87 11.42 -6.15
N GLY A 110 -4.51 10.71 -7.07
CA GLY A 110 -3.97 10.36 -8.37
C GLY A 110 -2.93 9.23 -8.31
N TYR A 111 -3.07 8.31 -7.36
CA TYR A 111 -2.23 7.10 -7.28
C TYR A 111 -2.89 5.93 -8.01
N LEU A 112 -2.08 4.93 -8.37
CA LEU A 112 -2.58 3.71 -8.99
C LEU A 112 -3.17 2.82 -7.91
N THR A 113 -4.44 2.48 -8.07
CA THR A 113 -5.08 1.38 -7.36
C THR A 113 -5.38 0.27 -8.35
N ILE A 114 -4.84 -0.93 -8.13
CA ILE A 114 -5.15 -2.10 -8.95
C ILE A 114 -6.32 -2.85 -8.28
N PRO A 115 -7.53 -2.82 -8.85
CA PRO A 115 -8.73 -3.29 -8.17
C PRO A 115 -8.87 -4.82 -8.19
N LEU A 116 -9.67 -5.34 -7.26
CA LEU A 116 -9.90 -6.78 -7.08
C LEU A 116 -10.49 -7.43 -8.33
N SER A 117 -11.35 -6.71 -9.07
CA SER A 117 -11.93 -7.18 -10.34
C SER A 117 -10.89 -7.49 -11.41
N ILE A 118 -9.68 -6.95 -11.27
CA ILE A 118 -8.54 -7.23 -12.14
C ILE A 118 -7.64 -8.28 -11.50
N THR A 119 -7.25 -8.09 -10.24
CA THR A 119 -6.26 -8.96 -9.57
C THR A 119 -6.77 -10.38 -9.32
N CYS A 120 -8.09 -10.58 -9.12
CA CYS A 120 -8.68 -11.90 -8.87
C CYS A 120 -8.53 -12.89 -10.04
N GLN A 121 -8.14 -12.40 -11.22
CA GLN A 121 -7.89 -13.21 -12.40
C GLN A 121 -6.50 -13.86 -12.39
N PHE A 122 -5.63 -13.47 -11.46
CA PHE A 122 -4.26 -13.94 -11.34
C PHE A 122 -4.07 -14.72 -10.05
N SER A 123 -3.28 -15.80 -10.13
CA SER A 123 -2.94 -16.58 -8.94
C SER A 123 -1.96 -15.84 -8.02
N ASP A 124 -1.13 -14.97 -8.57
CA ASP A 124 -0.21 -14.10 -7.83
C ASP A 124 -0.25 -12.70 -8.47
N ALA A 125 -1.11 -11.82 -7.94
CA ALA A 125 -1.28 -10.49 -8.51
C ALA A 125 -0.02 -9.62 -8.34
N ILE A 126 0.70 -9.78 -7.24
CA ILE A 126 1.90 -8.97 -6.96
C ILE A 126 3.02 -9.30 -7.96
N ASP A 127 3.25 -10.58 -8.20
CA ASP A 127 4.23 -11.02 -9.19
C ASP A 127 3.80 -10.62 -10.60
N TYR A 128 2.51 -10.80 -10.94
CA TYR A 128 1.97 -10.41 -12.24
C TYR A 128 2.15 -8.91 -12.54
N PHE A 129 1.88 -8.05 -11.56
CA PHE A 129 1.99 -6.60 -11.72
C PHE A 129 3.37 -6.02 -11.42
N SER A 130 4.34 -6.84 -11.01
CA SER A 130 5.70 -6.38 -10.64
C SER A 130 6.34 -5.46 -11.69
N SER A 131 6.26 -5.82 -12.98
CA SER A 131 6.80 -5.00 -14.07
C SER A 131 6.08 -3.65 -14.22
N VAL A 132 4.77 -3.60 -13.91
CA VAL A 132 4.01 -2.33 -13.88
C VAL A 132 4.53 -1.46 -12.74
N LEU A 133 4.68 -2.04 -11.54
CA LEU A 133 5.18 -1.32 -10.35
C LEU A 133 6.58 -0.75 -10.59
N ASP A 134 7.46 -1.52 -11.22
CA ASP A 134 8.82 -1.10 -11.53
C ASP A 134 8.87 -0.02 -12.62
N SER A 135 7.96 -0.10 -13.61
CA SER A 135 7.89 0.88 -14.72
C SER A 135 7.36 2.24 -14.28
N ILE A 136 6.33 2.26 -13.42
CA ILE A 136 5.75 3.52 -12.92
C ILE A 136 6.51 4.08 -11.74
N GLY A 137 7.25 3.23 -11.04
CA GLY A 137 7.79 3.51 -9.72
C GLY A 137 6.76 3.21 -8.65
N ARG A 138 7.12 2.33 -7.72
CA ARG A 138 6.25 1.87 -6.62
C ARG A 138 5.56 3.03 -5.90
N ASN A 139 6.27 4.15 -5.72
CA ASN A 139 5.78 5.37 -5.06
C ASN A 139 4.51 5.96 -5.68
N TYR A 140 4.13 5.54 -6.90
CA TYR A 140 2.90 5.96 -7.57
C TYR A 140 1.76 4.96 -7.42
N VAL A 141 1.92 3.89 -6.64
CA VAL A 141 0.90 2.87 -6.37
C VAL A 141 0.45 3.00 -4.93
N SER A 142 -0.85 3.25 -4.72
CA SER A 142 -1.43 3.33 -3.38
C SER A 142 -1.89 1.98 -2.87
N SER A 143 -2.35 1.10 -3.77
CA SER A 143 -2.91 -0.18 -3.37
C SER A 143 -3.01 -1.19 -4.50
N ILE A 144 -2.85 -2.45 -4.15
CA ILE A 144 -3.16 -3.61 -4.96
C ILE A 144 -4.14 -4.46 -4.16
N GLU A 145 -5.41 -4.50 -4.58
CA GLU A 145 -6.42 -5.31 -3.92
C GLU A 145 -6.17 -6.79 -4.20
N LEU A 146 -6.29 -7.66 -3.20
CA LEU A 146 -5.91 -9.06 -3.30
C LEU A 146 -7.09 -9.99 -3.02
N ALA A 147 -7.22 -11.04 -3.82
CA ALA A 147 -8.13 -12.13 -3.51
C ALA A 147 -7.57 -12.95 -2.32
N PRO A 148 -8.39 -13.47 -1.40
CA PRO A 148 -7.89 -14.28 -0.28
C PRO A 148 -7.26 -15.62 -0.70
N THR A 149 -7.38 -16.00 -1.97
CA THR A 149 -6.72 -17.15 -2.59
C THR A 149 -5.38 -16.82 -3.25
N ASP A 150 -4.97 -15.55 -3.26
CA ASP A 150 -3.73 -15.11 -3.90
C ASP A 150 -2.49 -15.75 -3.25
N LEU A 151 -1.53 -16.17 -4.07
CA LEU A 151 -0.28 -16.79 -3.64
C LEU A 151 0.61 -15.84 -2.83
N PHE A 152 0.36 -14.53 -2.90
CA PHE A 152 0.99 -13.52 -2.04
C PHE A 152 0.94 -13.92 -0.56
N PHE A 153 -0.22 -14.36 -0.06
CA PHE A 153 -0.36 -14.76 1.35
C PHE A 153 0.56 -15.94 1.71
N LEU A 154 0.66 -16.92 0.81
CA LEU A 154 1.53 -18.09 0.93
C LEU A 154 3.03 -17.72 0.85
N LYS A 155 3.36 -16.67 0.10
CA LYS A 155 4.75 -16.22 -0.08
C LYS A 155 5.22 -15.31 1.05
N LYS A 156 4.33 -14.50 1.62
CA LYS A 156 4.70 -13.39 2.52
C LYS A 156 4.33 -13.59 3.99
N PHE A 157 3.20 -14.23 4.31
CA PHE A 157 2.72 -14.29 5.71
C PHE A 157 2.74 -15.68 6.34
N SER A 158 2.56 -16.72 5.54
CA SER A 158 2.72 -18.10 6.00
C SER A 158 3.20 -18.96 4.86
N LYS A 159 3.99 -19.98 5.16
CA LYS A 159 4.33 -21.04 4.20
C LYS A 159 3.13 -21.95 3.87
N GLN A 160 1.91 -21.52 4.21
CA GLN A 160 0.65 -22.22 3.97
C GLN A 160 -0.39 -21.24 3.41
N GLN A 161 -1.45 -21.74 2.79
CA GLN A 161 -2.51 -20.85 2.33
C GLN A 161 -3.41 -20.42 3.50
N LEU A 162 -4.13 -19.30 3.33
CA LEU A 162 -5.17 -18.91 4.28
C LEU A 162 -6.19 -20.05 4.48
N PRO A 163 -6.70 -20.27 5.71
CA PRO A 163 -7.73 -21.27 5.98
C PRO A 163 -8.99 -21.02 5.14
N ILE A 164 -9.70 -22.11 4.80
CA ILE A 164 -10.95 -22.06 4.01
C ILE A 164 -11.99 -21.14 4.65
N SER A 165 -12.09 -21.15 6.00
CA SER A 165 -13.01 -20.28 6.74
C SER A 165 -12.78 -18.79 6.49
N ILE A 166 -11.55 -18.38 6.21
CA ILE A 166 -11.20 -16.99 5.89
C ILE A 166 -11.33 -16.71 4.39
N LYS A 167 -10.96 -17.66 3.54
CA LYS A 167 -11.11 -17.53 2.07
C LYS A 167 -12.55 -17.31 1.64
N ASN A 168 -13.51 -17.89 2.37
CA ASN A 168 -14.93 -17.78 2.06
C ASN A 168 -15.58 -16.51 2.65
N ARG A 169 -14.84 -15.69 3.42
CA ARG A 169 -15.36 -14.42 3.92
C ARG A 169 -15.46 -13.39 2.79
N THR A 170 -16.67 -12.96 2.49
CA THR A 170 -16.96 -11.89 1.52
C THR A 170 -17.04 -10.52 2.18
N ASP A 171 -17.01 -10.47 3.51
CA ASP A 171 -17.07 -9.28 4.33
C ASP A 171 -15.68 -8.73 4.70
N VAL A 172 -14.62 -9.27 4.11
CA VAL A 172 -13.23 -8.86 4.34
C VAL A 172 -12.59 -8.49 3.01
N THR A 173 -11.94 -7.33 2.96
CA THR A 173 -11.10 -6.92 1.83
C THR A 173 -9.63 -6.90 2.24
N TYR A 174 -8.78 -7.20 1.27
CA TYR A 174 -7.33 -7.22 1.42
C TYR A 174 -6.74 -6.25 0.40
N SER A 175 -5.92 -5.32 0.86
CA SER A 175 -5.27 -4.32 0.02
C SER A 175 -3.81 -4.21 0.42
N PHE A 176 -2.90 -4.38 -0.53
CA PHE A 176 -1.46 -4.31 -0.27
C PHE A 176 -0.89 -3.00 -0.79
N ASP A 177 -0.18 -2.28 0.07
CA ASP A 177 0.63 -1.13 -0.31
C ASP A 177 2.08 -1.59 -0.59
N PRO A 178 2.55 -1.53 -1.84
CA PRO A 178 3.89 -1.95 -2.21
C PRO A 178 5.01 -0.98 -1.79
N ASN A 179 4.67 0.22 -1.31
CA ASN A 179 5.64 1.21 -0.82
C ASN A 179 6.02 0.98 0.62
N ASP A 180 4.99 0.92 1.47
CA ASP A 180 5.18 0.71 2.90
C ASP A 180 5.35 -0.78 3.25
N GLU A 181 5.13 -1.66 2.26
CA GLU A 181 5.09 -3.11 2.43
C GLU A 181 4.12 -3.51 3.56
N ILE A 182 2.90 -2.95 3.49
CA ILE A 182 1.83 -3.15 4.46
C ILE A 182 0.64 -3.81 3.77
N LEU A 183 0.12 -4.88 4.39
CA LEU A 183 -1.19 -5.41 4.07
C LEU A 183 -2.27 -4.74 4.95
N TYR A 184 -3.21 -4.09 4.30
CA TYR A 184 -4.44 -3.57 4.90
C TYR A 184 -5.52 -4.65 4.81
N VAL A 185 -6.11 -4.99 5.94
CA VAL A 185 -7.25 -5.91 6.02
C VAL A 185 -8.42 -5.16 6.64
N THR A 186 -9.55 -5.12 5.95
CA THR A 186 -10.69 -4.28 6.33
C THR A 186 -11.97 -5.09 6.32
N ILE A 187 -12.81 -4.90 7.35
CA ILE A 187 -14.17 -5.46 7.37
C ILE A 187 -15.10 -4.52 6.59
N THR A 188 -15.71 -5.01 5.51
CA THR A 188 -16.50 -4.20 4.56
C THR A 188 -17.68 -3.50 5.24
N SER A 189 -18.34 -4.16 6.21
CA SER A 189 -19.46 -3.59 6.96
C SER A 189 -19.05 -2.50 7.95
N ASN A 190 -17.76 -2.41 8.27
CA ASN A 190 -17.22 -1.36 9.14
C ASN A 190 -15.79 -0.99 8.73
N PRO A 191 -15.63 -0.15 7.70
CA PRO A 191 -14.30 0.22 7.18
C PRO A 191 -13.38 0.87 8.21
N SER A 192 -13.95 1.49 9.25
CA SER A 192 -13.18 2.05 10.38
C SER A 192 -12.49 0.98 11.23
N ARG A 193 -12.90 -0.29 11.10
CA ARG A 193 -12.25 -1.46 11.71
C ARG A 193 -11.28 -2.12 10.73
N GLY A 194 -10.45 -1.32 10.06
CA GLY A 194 -9.29 -1.81 9.33
C GLY A 194 -8.14 -2.19 10.27
N GLN A 195 -7.21 -2.99 9.76
CA GLN A 195 -5.96 -3.30 10.41
C GLN A 195 -4.82 -3.35 9.42
N HIS A 196 -3.66 -2.86 9.85
CA HIS A 196 -2.45 -2.86 9.06
C HIS A 196 -1.51 -3.96 9.55
N PHE A 197 -0.91 -4.67 8.61
CA PHE A 197 -0.04 -5.81 8.84
C PHE A 197 1.26 -5.64 8.03
N PRO A 198 2.32 -5.09 8.65
CA PRO A 198 3.63 -4.97 8.00
C PRO A 198 4.20 -6.35 7.64
N LEU A 199 4.75 -6.48 6.44
CA LEU A 199 5.20 -7.77 5.89
C LEU A 199 6.40 -8.37 6.64
N ASP A 200 7.24 -7.54 7.24
CA ASP A 200 8.48 -7.94 7.90
C ASP A 200 8.27 -8.58 9.29
N THR A 201 7.18 -8.22 9.95
CA THR A 201 6.92 -8.55 11.36
C THR A 201 5.66 -9.37 11.58
N THR A 202 4.73 -9.37 10.63
CA THR A 202 3.44 -10.06 10.77
C THR A 202 3.52 -11.53 10.33
N LYS A 203 2.90 -12.42 11.09
CA LYS A 203 2.63 -13.81 10.70
C LYS A 203 1.15 -14.00 10.34
N THR A 204 0.83 -15.02 9.55
CA THR A 204 -0.58 -15.33 9.23
C THR A 204 -1.46 -15.50 10.47
N ASP A 205 -0.96 -16.12 11.54
CA ASP A 205 -1.73 -16.30 12.78
C ASP A 205 -2.19 -14.96 13.39
N ASP A 206 -1.42 -13.88 13.21
CA ASP A 206 -1.80 -12.55 13.69
C ASP A 206 -3.02 -12.01 12.92
N ILE A 207 -3.04 -12.22 11.59
CA ILE A 207 -4.17 -11.86 10.72
C ILE A 207 -5.41 -12.68 11.10
N LEU A 208 -5.26 -14.00 11.24
CA LEU A 208 -6.36 -14.90 11.62
C LEU A 208 -6.93 -14.55 12.99
N GLN A 209 -6.06 -14.24 13.94
CA GLN A 209 -6.45 -13.86 15.29
C GLN A 209 -7.23 -12.54 15.26
N TRP A 210 -6.75 -11.54 14.52
CA TRP A 210 -7.47 -10.29 14.37
C TRP A 210 -8.85 -10.51 13.74
N LEU A 211 -8.93 -11.26 12.64
CA LEU A 211 -10.20 -11.58 11.97
C LEU A 211 -11.18 -12.35 12.87
N SER A 212 -10.69 -13.18 13.79
CA SER A 212 -11.54 -13.90 14.75
C SER A 212 -12.13 -13.00 15.84
N THR A 213 -11.57 -11.80 16.03
CA THR A 213 -11.99 -10.84 17.05
C THR A 213 -12.49 -9.52 16.46
N SER A 214 -12.50 -9.39 15.12
CA SER A 214 -12.84 -8.14 14.41
C SER A 214 -14.28 -7.70 14.63
N ASP A 215 -15.17 -8.68 14.80
CA ASP A 215 -16.61 -8.48 14.97
C ASP A 215 -16.98 -8.29 16.45
N GLU A 216 -16.03 -8.50 17.36
CA GLU A 216 -16.26 -8.26 18.78
C GLU A 216 -16.36 -6.77 19.04
N THR A 217 -17.17 -6.40 20.04
CA THR A 217 -17.18 -5.03 20.54
C THR A 217 -15.78 -4.71 21.05
N LYS A 218 -15.15 -3.71 20.44
CA LYS A 218 -13.86 -3.21 20.89
C LYS A 218 -14.07 -2.20 22.02
N THR A 219 -13.13 -2.19 22.93
CA THR A 219 -13.05 -1.24 24.04
C THR A 219 -11.72 -0.53 23.97
N GLU A 220 -11.67 0.66 24.54
CA GLU A 220 -10.48 1.50 24.56
C GLU A 220 -10.04 1.73 25.99
N PHE A 221 -8.73 1.67 26.23
CA PHE A 221 -8.15 2.23 27.44
C PHE A 221 -7.00 3.16 27.09
N ILE A 222 -6.86 4.20 27.89
CA ILE A 222 -5.76 5.14 27.82
C ILE A 222 -4.90 4.90 29.05
N VAL A 223 -3.68 4.42 28.82
CA VAL A 223 -2.69 4.26 29.88
C VAL A 223 -1.85 5.52 29.92
N LYS A 224 -2.07 6.37 30.92
CA LYS A 224 -1.23 7.55 31.15
C LYS A 224 -0.08 7.18 32.06
N TYR A 225 1.10 7.66 31.71
CA TYR A 225 2.30 7.48 32.53
C TYR A 225 2.94 8.81 32.88
N ASP A 226 3.41 8.90 34.11
CA ASP A 226 4.23 9.99 34.63
C ASP A 226 5.40 9.36 35.40
N PHE A 227 6.56 9.30 34.76
CA PHE A 227 7.76 8.72 35.35
C PHE A 227 8.69 9.83 35.83
N GLU A 228 9.08 9.75 37.10
CA GLU A 228 10.05 10.64 37.72
C GLU A 228 11.32 9.90 38.13
N GLY A 229 12.48 10.54 37.97
CA GLY A 229 13.81 10.01 38.28
C GLY A 229 14.55 9.43 37.06
N LYS A 230 15.85 9.73 36.94
CA LYS A 230 16.69 9.32 35.81
C LYS A 230 16.69 7.80 35.56
N ASN A 231 16.74 7.01 36.63
CA ASN A 231 16.75 5.54 36.55
C ASN A 231 15.43 4.94 36.08
N THR A 232 14.33 5.62 36.34
CA THR A 232 12.96 5.23 36.01
C THR A 232 12.61 5.65 34.58
N CYS A 233 12.98 6.87 34.19
CA CYS A 233 12.82 7.37 32.82
C CYS A 233 13.59 6.51 31.78
N ALA A 234 14.77 5.98 32.14
CA ALA A 234 15.53 5.07 31.27
C ALA A 234 14.85 3.71 31.03
N LYS A 235 13.91 3.32 31.89
CA LYS A 235 13.20 2.02 31.84
C LYS A 235 11.78 2.13 31.27
N VAL A 236 11.37 3.31 30.83
CA VAL A 236 10.04 3.52 30.25
C VAL A 236 9.93 2.67 28.98
N PRO A 237 8.95 1.76 28.90
CA PRO A 237 8.77 0.93 27.72
C PRO A 237 8.38 1.84 26.55
N ARG A 238 9.30 2.17 25.65
CA ARG A 238 9.02 2.99 24.45
C ARG A 238 8.26 2.20 23.36
N GLY A 239 7.44 1.24 23.74
CA GLY A 239 6.86 0.25 22.83
C GLY A 239 5.67 -0.50 23.43
N ILE A 240 5.43 -1.70 22.91
CA ILE A 240 4.24 -2.51 23.19
C ILE A 240 4.11 -2.84 24.68
N ILE A 241 2.91 -2.66 25.24
CA ILE A 241 2.56 -3.14 26.57
C ILE A 241 2.59 -4.67 26.57
N ILE A 242 3.53 -5.25 27.31
CA ILE A 242 3.77 -6.69 27.35
C ILE A 242 2.71 -7.36 28.23
N GLY A 243 2.30 -8.58 27.84
CA GLY A 243 1.40 -9.42 28.64
C GLY A 243 -0.08 -9.13 28.43
N LEU A 244 -0.43 -8.25 27.49
CA LEU A 244 -1.81 -8.05 27.10
C LEU A 244 -2.41 -9.35 26.50
N PRO A 245 -3.70 -9.62 26.75
CA PRO A 245 -4.40 -10.69 26.05
C PRO A 245 -4.28 -10.55 24.54
N ARG A 246 -4.40 -11.68 23.84
CA ARG A 246 -4.46 -11.71 22.37
C ARG A 246 -5.58 -10.79 21.85
N GLY A 247 -5.28 -10.03 20.79
CA GLY A 247 -6.20 -9.11 20.12
C GLY A 247 -6.11 -7.66 20.59
N TRP A 248 -5.28 -7.37 21.60
CA TRP A 248 -5.00 -6.00 22.02
C TRP A 248 -3.85 -5.39 21.24
N GLN A 249 -4.03 -4.13 20.86
CA GLN A 249 -3.00 -3.30 20.25
C GLN A 249 -2.85 -2.03 21.04
N CYS A 250 -1.62 -1.53 21.14
CA CYS A 250 -1.29 -0.31 21.86
C CYS A 250 -0.42 0.55 20.96
N GLU A 251 -0.85 1.79 20.78
CA GLU A 251 -0.13 2.82 20.06
C GLU A 251 0.26 3.92 21.05
N GLN A 252 1.48 4.41 20.94
CA GLN A 252 1.92 5.53 21.76
C GLN A 252 1.33 6.83 21.20
N HIS A 253 0.42 7.45 21.97
CA HIS A 253 -0.27 8.68 21.61
C HIS A 253 0.43 9.88 22.26
N GLY A 254 1.71 10.02 21.95
CA GLY A 254 2.54 11.13 22.41
C GLY A 254 3.34 10.84 23.69
N SER A 255 4.44 11.57 23.81
CA SER A 255 5.26 11.65 25.02
C SER A 255 5.95 13.00 25.08
N VAL A 256 6.01 13.57 26.27
CA VAL A 256 6.72 14.82 26.55
C VAL A 256 7.81 14.53 27.58
N MET A 257 9.05 14.82 27.19
CA MET A 257 10.20 14.80 28.10
C MET A 257 10.38 16.21 28.66
N PHE A 258 10.10 16.38 29.95
CA PHE A 258 10.22 17.68 30.61
C PHE A 258 11.63 17.92 31.15
N SER A 259 12.34 16.84 31.48
CA SER A 259 13.75 16.85 31.89
C SER A 259 14.35 15.44 31.75
N ASP A 260 15.66 15.29 31.94
CA ASP A 260 16.33 13.99 32.02
C ASP A 260 15.74 13.04 33.08
N SER A 261 14.97 13.59 34.02
CA SER A 261 14.35 12.89 35.13
C SER A 261 12.82 12.95 35.11
N LYS A 262 12.18 13.42 34.03
CA LYS A 262 10.72 13.44 33.94
C LYS A 262 10.20 13.20 32.53
N ILE A 263 9.40 12.16 32.37
CA ILE A 263 8.71 11.81 31.14
C ILE A 263 7.22 11.58 31.45
N GLN A 264 6.36 12.18 30.62
CA GLN A 264 4.93 11.89 30.61
C GLN A 264 4.49 11.46 29.22
N GLY A 265 3.43 10.69 29.14
CA GLY A 265 2.82 10.32 27.86
C GLY A 265 1.64 9.40 28.05
N GLU A 266 1.12 8.92 26.93
CA GLU A 266 0.00 7.99 26.94
C GLU A 266 0.14 6.89 25.90
N TRP A 267 -0.33 5.69 26.25
CA TRP A 267 -0.63 4.64 25.31
C TRP A 267 -2.13 4.55 25.14
N LYS A 268 -2.56 4.64 23.89
CA LYS A 268 -3.91 4.32 23.50
C LYS A 268 -3.95 2.86 23.11
N CYS A 269 -4.75 2.08 23.80
CA CYS A 269 -4.88 0.67 23.47
C CYS A 269 -6.31 0.30 23.18
N THR A 270 -6.47 -0.58 22.20
CA THR A 270 -7.77 -1.03 21.73
C THR A 270 -7.76 -2.54 21.60
N GLY A 271 -8.84 -3.19 22.02
CA GLY A 271 -8.96 -4.63 21.98
C GLY A 271 -10.35 -5.12 22.37
N PRO A 272 -10.56 -6.44 22.49
CA PRO A 272 -11.89 -7.00 22.68
C PRO A 272 -12.45 -6.75 24.08
N GLU A 273 -13.68 -6.23 24.17
CA GLU A 273 -14.39 -5.90 25.41
C GLU A 273 -14.42 -7.08 26.39
N LYS A 274 -14.65 -8.31 25.90
CA LYS A 274 -14.70 -9.53 26.74
C LYS A 274 -13.40 -9.80 27.50
N THR A 275 -12.28 -9.23 27.05
CA THR A 275 -10.96 -9.39 27.67
C THR A 275 -10.45 -8.13 28.39
N LYS A 276 -11.28 -7.08 28.48
CA LYS A 276 -10.97 -5.78 29.12
C LYS A 276 -10.41 -5.93 30.52
N LYS A 277 -11.06 -6.74 31.36
CA LYS A 277 -10.62 -6.97 32.74
C LYS A 277 -9.22 -7.61 32.81
N LYS A 278 -8.98 -8.65 32.00
CA LYS A 278 -7.68 -9.33 31.93
C LYS A 278 -6.57 -8.40 31.42
N ALA A 279 -6.87 -7.54 30.45
CA ALA A 279 -5.93 -6.55 29.94
C ALA A 279 -5.56 -5.51 31.01
N SER A 280 -6.55 -4.96 31.71
CA SER A 280 -6.33 -4.04 32.84
C SER A 280 -5.49 -4.68 33.95
N GLU A 281 -5.78 -5.93 34.33
CA GLU A 281 -4.99 -6.68 35.31
C GLU A 281 -3.54 -6.90 34.85
N ALA A 282 -3.31 -7.22 33.57
CA ALA A 282 -1.99 -7.42 33.01
C ALA A 282 -1.14 -6.14 33.04
N ILE A 283 -1.72 -4.99 32.69
CA ILE A 283 -1.05 -3.68 32.73
C ILE A 283 -0.67 -3.34 34.16
N ASN A 284 -1.62 -3.44 35.09
CA ASN A 284 -1.37 -3.18 36.51
C ASN A 284 -0.27 -4.08 37.09
N LYS A 285 -0.20 -5.33 36.63
CA LYS A 285 0.85 -6.28 37.05
C LYS A 285 2.23 -5.90 36.52
N HIS A 286 2.34 -5.56 35.23
CA HIS A 286 3.65 -5.29 34.59
C HIS A 286 4.14 -3.87 34.81
N TYR A 287 3.24 -2.91 34.97
CA TYR A 287 3.54 -1.49 35.01
C TYR A 287 2.97 -0.85 36.27
N LYS A 288 3.51 -1.24 37.42
CA LYS A 288 3.13 -0.69 38.72
C LYS A 288 3.32 0.84 38.73
N GLY A 289 2.27 1.56 39.14
CA GLY A 289 2.29 3.02 39.28
C GLY A 289 1.80 3.79 38.05
N LEU A 290 1.30 3.12 37.01
CA LEU A 290 0.62 3.79 35.89
C LEU A 290 -0.84 4.12 36.24
N ASN A 291 -1.30 5.30 35.81
CA ASN A 291 -2.70 5.67 35.89
C ASN A 291 -3.43 5.19 34.63
N ILE A 292 -4.31 4.20 34.81
CA ILE A 292 -5.10 3.64 33.72
C ILE A 292 -6.47 4.31 33.72
N GLU A 293 -6.77 5.09 32.67
CA GLU A 293 -8.11 5.60 32.41
C GLU A 293 -8.81 4.65 31.44
N ILE A 294 -9.91 4.05 31.90
CA ILE A 294 -10.72 3.15 31.09
C ILE A 294 -11.87 3.97 30.50
N LYS A 295 -12.02 3.95 29.18
CA LYS A 295 -13.16 4.53 28.47
C LYS A 295 -14.18 3.46 28.09
#